data_AF-A0A950PXY5-F1
#
_entry.id   AF-A0A950PXY5-F1
#
_cell.length_a   1.000
_cell.length_b   1.000
_cell.length_c   1.000
_cell.angle_alpha   90.00
_cell.angle_beta   90.00
_cell.angle_gamma   90.00
#
_symmetry.space_group_name_H-M   'P 1'
#
loop_
_entity.id
_entity.type
_entity.pdbx_description
1 polymer ?
#
loop_
_entity_poly.entity_id
_entity_poly.type
_entity_poly.pdbx_seq_one_letter_code
_entity_poly.pdbx_strand_id
1 'polypeptide(L)'
;MATVEEVRGVLAFSRVPRELSDELLDDAPELWLRGESPDVIAGDVALCHPPLSAREVRVWCAPALIAGALRVSVLAYDRPGLLAATTGALAHAGLSVIQAAAMTWPARGWALQRALVADPKARSTRPVERDLLCAQLRAAVRDGPMADIGFTASGPVRVQVTPAAGGRSALRVRAPDRPGLLWAISAWLERSECNVVVARATPAGEEADDAFLVEGEPDADELWAYLSDASAAVARR
;
A
#
# COMPACT_ATOMS: atom_id res chain seq x y z
N MET A 1 -16.62 7.54 5.49
CA MET A 1 -16.43 6.79 4.23
C MET A 1 -16.81 7.75 3.12
N ALA A 2 -15.95 7.96 2.14
CA ALA A 2 -16.22 8.93 1.08
C ALA A 2 -17.20 8.39 0.03
N THR A 3 -18.05 9.27 -0.47
CA THR A 3 -18.81 9.10 -1.72
C THR A 3 -18.20 9.95 -2.83
N VAL A 4 -18.45 9.57 -4.10
CA VAL A 4 -17.96 10.35 -5.26
C VAL A 4 -18.45 11.81 -5.19
N GLU A 5 -19.70 12.03 -4.79
CA GLU A 5 -20.27 13.38 -4.72
C GLU A 5 -19.62 14.25 -3.63
N GLU A 6 -19.35 13.69 -2.46
CA GLU A 6 -18.61 14.40 -1.41
C GLU A 6 -17.19 14.77 -1.87
N VAL A 7 -16.50 13.86 -2.55
CA VAL A 7 -15.13 14.10 -3.04
C VAL A 7 -15.13 15.17 -4.14
N ARG A 8 -16.10 15.13 -5.06
CA ARG A 8 -16.32 16.20 -6.05
C ARG A 8 -16.54 17.56 -5.37
N GLY A 9 -17.32 17.58 -4.28
CA GLY A 9 -17.55 18.80 -3.49
C GLY A 9 -16.26 19.40 -2.93
N VAL A 10 -15.35 18.56 -2.41
CA VAL A 10 -14.03 19.01 -1.93
C VAL A 10 -13.16 19.50 -3.09
N LEU A 11 -13.10 18.74 -4.19
CA LEU A 11 -12.27 19.06 -5.36
C LEU A 11 -12.74 20.32 -6.11
N ALA A 12 -14.00 20.72 -5.98
CA ALA A 12 -14.54 21.94 -6.58
C ALA A 12 -13.78 23.22 -6.16
N PHE A 13 -13.08 23.19 -5.02
CA PHE A 13 -12.26 24.28 -4.51
C PHE A 13 -10.75 24.08 -4.73
N SER A 14 -10.38 23.03 -5.48
CA SER A 14 -8.98 22.70 -5.79
C SER A 14 -8.55 23.28 -7.14
N ARG A 15 -7.27 23.07 -7.51
CA ARG A 15 -6.75 23.40 -8.84
C ARG A 15 -6.88 22.24 -9.84
N VAL A 16 -7.46 21.11 -9.42
CA VAL A 16 -7.63 19.94 -10.27
C VAL A 16 -8.72 20.24 -11.31
N PRO A 17 -8.46 20.07 -12.61
CA PRO A 17 -9.48 20.18 -13.65
C PRO A 17 -10.64 19.22 -13.39
N ARG A 18 -11.87 19.67 -13.62
CA ARG A 18 -13.10 18.90 -13.35
C ARG A 18 -13.13 17.61 -14.18
N GLU A 19 -12.75 17.70 -15.44
CA GLU A 19 -12.71 16.57 -16.37
C GLU A 19 -11.76 15.48 -15.85
N LEU A 20 -10.59 15.90 -15.33
CA LEU A 20 -9.60 15.02 -14.73
C LEU A 20 -10.14 14.36 -13.45
N SER A 21 -10.77 15.13 -12.56
CA SER A 21 -11.33 14.56 -11.33
C SER A 21 -12.49 13.61 -11.59
N ASP A 22 -13.36 13.92 -12.57
CA ASP A 22 -14.51 13.09 -12.88
C ASP A 22 -14.06 11.74 -13.46
N GLU A 23 -13.13 11.74 -14.43
CA GLU A 23 -12.53 10.52 -14.98
C GLU A 23 -11.91 9.64 -13.87
N LEU A 24 -11.10 10.23 -12.98
CA LEU A 24 -10.41 9.48 -11.93
C LEU A 24 -11.37 8.88 -10.89
N LEU A 25 -12.45 9.59 -10.57
CA LEU A 25 -13.43 9.15 -9.58
C LEU A 25 -14.42 8.13 -10.14
N ASP A 26 -14.79 8.23 -11.42
CA ASP A 26 -15.69 7.28 -12.07
C ASP A 26 -15.02 5.89 -12.22
N ASP A 27 -13.69 5.86 -12.41
CA ASP A 27 -12.89 4.62 -12.46
C ASP A 27 -12.48 4.09 -11.07
N ALA A 28 -12.66 4.87 -10.00
CA ALA A 28 -12.14 4.51 -8.69
C ALA A 28 -12.91 3.32 -8.07
N PRO A 29 -12.22 2.24 -7.65
CA PRO A 29 -12.89 1.12 -6.98
C PRO A 29 -13.62 1.57 -5.71
N GLU A 30 -14.85 1.09 -5.52
CA GLU A 30 -15.67 1.44 -4.36
C GLU A 30 -14.95 1.16 -3.04
N LEU A 31 -14.17 0.07 -2.96
CA LEU A 31 -13.37 -0.29 -1.80
C LEU A 31 -12.31 0.78 -1.45
N TRP A 32 -11.69 1.39 -2.46
CA TRP A 32 -10.70 2.44 -2.27
C TRP A 32 -11.33 3.78 -1.85
N LEU A 33 -12.43 4.17 -2.51
CA LEU A 33 -13.21 5.39 -2.20
C LEU A 33 -13.72 5.35 -0.76
N ARG A 34 -14.37 4.24 -0.41
CA ARG A 34 -14.98 4.08 0.90
C ARG A 34 -13.95 4.04 2.02
N GLY A 35 -12.73 3.58 1.76
CA GLY A 35 -11.69 3.35 2.79
C GLY A 35 -11.23 4.58 3.58
N GLU A 36 -11.58 5.80 3.18
CA GLU A 36 -11.12 7.05 3.82
C GLU A 36 -12.20 8.16 3.83
N SER A 37 -11.85 9.33 4.38
CA SER A 37 -12.69 10.53 4.31
C SER A 37 -12.63 11.20 2.92
N PRO A 38 -13.66 11.98 2.54
CA PRO A 38 -13.66 12.73 1.28
C PRO A 38 -12.41 13.59 1.08
N ASP A 39 -11.91 14.25 2.14
CA ASP A 39 -10.71 15.10 2.07
C ASP A 39 -9.44 14.33 1.71
N VAL A 40 -9.30 13.10 2.24
CA VAL A 40 -8.14 12.25 1.96
C VAL A 40 -8.19 11.75 0.52
N ILE A 41 -9.35 11.29 0.06
CA ILE A 41 -9.53 10.88 -1.34
C ILE A 41 -9.28 12.07 -2.27
N ALA A 42 -9.80 13.27 -1.95
CA ALA A 42 -9.56 14.47 -2.72
C ALA A 42 -8.08 14.84 -2.78
N GLY A 43 -7.33 14.69 -1.68
CA GLY A 43 -5.89 14.90 -1.65
C GLY A 43 -5.12 13.94 -2.58
N ASP A 44 -5.57 12.69 -2.65
CA ASP A 44 -5.00 11.69 -3.57
C ASP A 44 -5.30 12.00 -5.04
N VAL A 45 -6.54 12.41 -5.35
CA VAL A 45 -6.90 12.87 -6.70
C VAL A 45 -6.12 14.14 -7.05
N ALA A 46 -5.90 15.05 -6.10
CA ALA A 46 -5.09 16.24 -6.30
C ALA A 46 -3.62 15.92 -6.59
N LEU A 47 -3.08 14.83 -6.04
CA LEU A 47 -1.73 14.36 -6.35
C LEU A 47 -1.56 13.98 -7.83
N CYS A 48 -2.66 13.65 -8.51
CA CYS A 48 -2.71 13.28 -9.92
C CYS A 48 -2.63 14.48 -10.88
N HIS A 49 -2.64 15.71 -10.36
CA HIS A 49 -2.55 16.93 -11.17
C HIS A 49 -1.27 17.72 -10.82
N PRO A 50 -0.50 18.21 -11.83
CA PRO A 50 -0.65 18.01 -13.29
C PRO A 50 -0.39 16.56 -13.74
N PRO A 51 -0.59 16.16 -15.01
CA PRO A 51 -0.25 14.80 -15.45
C PRO A 51 1.21 14.41 -15.14
N LEU A 52 1.47 13.12 -14.87
CA LEU A 52 2.82 12.63 -14.57
C LEU A 52 3.77 12.78 -15.76
N SER A 53 4.93 13.39 -15.52
CA SER A 53 6.06 13.33 -16.45
C SER A 53 6.69 11.94 -16.49
N ALA A 54 7.47 11.64 -17.53
CA ALA A 54 8.12 10.33 -17.66
C ALA A 54 8.95 9.96 -16.42
N ARG A 55 8.72 8.76 -15.86
CA ARG A 55 9.37 8.24 -14.64
C ARG A 55 9.18 9.11 -13.38
N GLU A 56 8.22 10.03 -13.40
CA GLU A 56 7.91 10.85 -12.22
C GLU A 56 7.31 9.97 -11.11
N VAL A 57 7.77 10.23 -9.89
CA VAL A 57 7.19 9.67 -8.66
C VAL A 57 6.82 10.84 -7.78
N ARG A 58 5.54 10.94 -7.42
CA ARG A 58 5.05 11.91 -6.46
C ARG A 58 4.80 11.23 -5.14
N VAL A 59 5.25 11.89 -4.08
CA VAL A 59 5.05 11.43 -2.70
C VAL A 59 4.55 12.62 -1.91
N TRP A 60 3.46 12.41 -1.18
CA TRP A 60 2.87 13.36 -0.27
C TRP A 60 2.77 12.74 1.13
N CYS A 61 3.33 13.41 2.12
CA CYS A 61 3.28 13.00 3.52
C CYS A 61 2.55 14.07 4.33
N ALA A 62 1.44 13.70 4.97
CA ALA A 62 0.65 14.58 5.81
C ALA A 62 0.43 13.98 7.21
N PRO A 63 0.26 14.79 8.26
CA PRO A 63 -0.22 14.30 9.54
C PRO A 63 -1.57 13.58 9.38
N ALA A 64 -1.77 12.52 10.15
CA ALA A 64 -3.07 11.87 10.27
C ALA A 64 -3.80 12.33 11.54
N LEU A 65 -5.10 12.01 11.63
CA LEU A 65 -5.89 12.23 12.84
C LEU A 65 -5.43 11.36 14.01
N ILE A 66 -4.80 10.22 13.72
CA ILE A 66 -4.18 9.37 14.72
C ILE A 66 -2.87 10.04 15.17
N ALA A 67 -2.76 10.33 16.46
CA ALA A 67 -1.61 11.00 17.04
C ALA A 67 -0.32 10.22 16.74
N GLY A 68 0.71 10.91 16.25
CA GLY A 68 2.00 10.31 15.90
C GLY A 68 2.00 9.53 14.58
N ALA A 69 0.87 9.39 13.89
CA ALA A 69 0.80 8.76 12.58
C ALA A 69 0.90 9.78 11.44
N LEU A 70 1.47 9.32 10.32
CA LEU A 70 1.52 10.03 9.06
C LEU A 70 0.70 9.28 8.02
N ARG A 71 0.04 10.03 7.15
CA ARG A 71 -0.48 9.51 5.90
C ARG A 71 0.53 9.78 4.79
N VAL A 72 0.85 8.74 4.04
CA VAL A 72 1.77 8.75 2.90
C VAL A 72 0.98 8.36 1.67
N SER A 73 0.99 9.20 0.64
CA SER A 73 0.41 8.89 -0.67
C SER A 73 1.51 8.92 -1.72
N VAL A 74 1.60 7.87 -2.53
CA VAL A 74 2.59 7.68 -3.60
C VAL A 74 1.85 7.51 -4.91
N LEU A 75 2.17 8.33 -5.91
CA LEU A 75 1.67 8.22 -7.27
C LEU A 75 2.84 8.01 -8.23
N ALA A 76 2.74 6.99 -9.08
CA ALA A 76 3.73 6.69 -10.11
C ALA A 76 3.06 5.97 -11.30
N TYR A 77 3.82 5.77 -12.39
CA TYR A 77 3.42 4.79 -13.41
C TYR A 77 3.41 3.38 -12.82
N ASP A 78 2.36 2.63 -13.11
CA ASP A 78 2.18 1.26 -12.66
C ASP A 78 3.24 0.33 -13.28
N ARG A 79 3.75 -0.59 -12.47
CA ARG A 79 4.74 -1.60 -12.86
C ARG A 79 4.84 -2.68 -11.78
N PRO A 80 5.28 -3.90 -12.16
CA PRO A 80 5.62 -4.93 -11.20
C PRO A 80 6.54 -4.40 -10.09
N GLY A 81 6.26 -4.81 -8.85
CA GLY A 81 7.06 -4.46 -7.68
C GLY A 81 6.85 -3.07 -7.11
N LEU A 82 5.97 -2.25 -7.68
CA LEU A 82 5.75 -0.89 -7.18
C LEU A 82 5.29 -0.89 -5.71
N LEU A 83 4.39 -1.80 -5.31
CA LEU A 83 3.94 -1.90 -3.93
C LEU A 83 5.04 -2.40 -2.99
N ALA A 84 5.85 -3.36 -3.45
CA ALA A 84 7.01 -3.85 -2.70
C ALA A 84 8.05 -2.73 -2.50
N ALA A 85 8.34 -1.91 -3.52
CA ALA A 85 9.25 -0.78 -3.39
C ALA A 85 8.76 0.25 -2.35
N THR A 86 7.48 0.62 -2.38
CA THR A 86 6.90 1.59 -1.44
C THR A 86 6.86 1.05 -0.02
N THR A 87 6.29 -0.13 0.18
CA THR A 87 6.18 -0.76 1.52
C THR A 87 7.54 -1.10 2.09
N GLY A 88 8.49 -1.41 1.21
CA GLY A 88 9.87 -1.64 1.60
C GLY A 88 10.58 -0.38 2.07
N ALA A 89 10.45 0.73 1.35
CA ALA A 89 10.99 2.01 1.79
C ALA A 89 10.41 2.46 3.15
N LEU A 90 9.12 2.21 3.40
CA LEU A 90 8.48 2.47 4.70
C LEU A 90 9.08 1.59 5.81
N ALA A 91 9.26 0.30 5.55
CA ALA A 91 9.88 -0.63 6.50
C ALA A 91 11.35 -0.27 6.77
N HIS A 92 12.11 0.14 5.76
CA HIS A 92 13.48 0.62 5.90
C HIS A 92 13.57 1.91 6.74
N ALA A 93 12.58 2.79 6.60
CA ALA A 93 12.44 3.98 7.46
C ALA A 93 12.01 3.62 8.90
N GLY A 94 11.82 2.34 9.23
CA GLY A 94 11.43 1.86 10.55
C GLY A 94 9.96 2.10 10.89
N LEU A 95 9.12 2.40 9.89
CA LEU A 95 7.70 2.71 10.08
C LEU A 95 6.85 1.43 9.98
N SER A 96 5.86 1.33 10.86
CA SER A 96 4.81 0.31 10.78
C SER A 96 3.63 0.83 9.97
N VAL A 97 3.05 -0.02 9.12
CA VAL A 97 1.88 0.31 8.31
C VAL A 97 0.61 -0.07 9.08
N ILE A 98 -0.16 0.94 9.50
CA ILE A 98 -1.44 0.78 10.20
C ILE A 98 -2.58 0.57 9.20
N GLN A 99 -2.52 1.25 8.06
CA GLN A 99 -3.51 1.06 7.02
C GLN A 99 -2.81 1.20 5.69
N ALA A 100 -3.16 0.38 4.70
CA ALA A 100 -2.76 0.61 3.32
C ALA A 100 -3.98 0.55 2.40
N ALA A 101 -3.90 1.28 1.30
CA ALA A 101 -4.83 1.22 0.18
C ALA A 101 -4.00 1.40 -1.10
N ALA A 102 -4.16 0.51 -2.06
CA ALA A 102 -3.54 0.66 -3.38
C ALA A 102 -4.62 0.54 -4.45
N MET A 103 -4.43 1.21 -5.58
CA MET A 103 -5.28 1.10 -6.76
C MET A 103 -4.53 1.53 -8.02
N THR A 104 -5.04 1.14 -9.19
CA THR A 104 -4.49 1.50 -10.49
C THR A 104 -5.56 2.15 -11.37
N TRP A 105 -5.13 3.04 -12.27
CA TRP A 105 -5.92 3.57 -13.39
C TRP A 105 -5.32 3.05 -14.70
N PRO A 106 -5.79 1.90 -15.23
CA PRO A 106 -5.18 1.25 -16.38
C PRO A 106 -5.10 2.12 -17.63
N ALA A 107 -6.15 2.94 -17.89
CA ALA A 107 -6.19 3.86 -19.04
C ALA A 107 -5.03 4.88 -19.06
N ARG A 108 -4.44 5.17 -17.90
CA ARG A 108 -3.31 6.08 -17.74
C ARG A 108 -2.01 5.37 -17.42
N GLY A 109 -2.06 4.07 -17.14
CA GLY A 109 -0.94 3.30 -16.59
C GLY A 109 -0.44 3.89 -15.27
N TRP A 110 -1.34 4.45 -14.44
CA TRP A 110 -0.97 5.04 -13.14
C TRP A 110 -1.34 4.10 -12.01
N ALA A 111 -0.57 4.18 -10.92
CA ALA A 111 -0.84 3.51 -9.67
C ALA A 111 -0.73 4.51 -8.51
N LEU A 112 -1.68 4.43 -7.60
CA LEU A 112 -1.72 5.22 -6.38
C LEU A 112 -1.69 4.29 -5.16
N GLN A 113 -0.79 4.57 -4.23
CA GLN A 113 -0.59 3.81 -3.00
C GLN A 113 -0.65 4.76 -1.81
N ARG A 114 -1.58 4.51 -0.91
CA ARG A 114 -1.79 5.27 0.31
C ARG A 114 -1.49 4.38 1.50
N ALA A 115 -0.73 4.88 2.47
CA ALA A 115 -0.46 4.21 3.72
C ALA A 115 -0.64 5.17 4.90
N LEU A 116 -1.33 4.72 5.94
CA LEU A 116 -1.28 5.29 7.27
C LEU A 116 -0.16 4.56 8.02
N VAL A 117 0.84 5.30 8.47
CA VAL A 117 2.04 4.74 9.08
C VAL A 117 2.34 5.42 10.41
N ALA A 118 2.96 4.70 11.33
CA ALA A 118 3.45 5.25 12.58
C ALA A 118 4.81 4.65 12.94
N ASP A 119 5.57 5.38 13.75
CA ASP A 119 6.77 4.82 14.38
C ASP A 119 6.34 3.85 15.51
N PRO A 120 6.63 2.54 15.41
CA PRO A 120 6.29 1.58 16.45
C PRO A 120 7.03 1.84 17.76
N LYS A 121 8.13 2.59 17.72
CA LYS A 121 8.97 2.96 18.86
C LYS A 121 8.68 4.37 19.37
N ALA A 122 7.52 4.95 19.06
CA ALA A 122 7.08 6.27 19.50
C ALA A 122 6.86 6.38 21.04
N ARG A 123 7.90 6.10 21.83
CA ARG A 123 8.31 6.84 23.04
C ARG A 123 9.18 8.05 22.67
N SER A 124 9.61 8.15 21.42
CA SER A 124 10.42 9.25 20.87
C SER A 124 9.55 10.48 20.60
N THR A 125 9.93 11.62 21.18
CA THR A 125 9.34 12.94 20.89
C THR A 125 9.80 13.53 19.55
N ARG A 126 10.65 12.81 18.78
CA ARG A 126 11.16 13.31 17.51
C ARG A 126 10.09 13.11 16.43
N PRO A 127 9.60 14.19 15.80
CA PRO A 127 8.70 14.08 14.67
C PRO A 127 9.39 13.34 13.52
N VAL A 128 8.66 12.49 12.80
CA VAL A 128 9.15 11.95 11.53
C VAL A 128 9.42 13.12 10.57
N GLU A 129 10.65 13.21 10.06
CA GLU A 129 11.04 14.24 9.09
C GLU A 129 10.38 13.97 7.73
N ARG A 130 9.19 14.56 7.53
CA ARG A 130 8.33 14.30 6.35
C ARG A 130 9.04 14.50 5.02
N ASP A 131 9.88 15.52 4.91
CA ASP A 131 10.58 15.83 3.65
C ASP A 131 11.65 14.79 3.34
N LEU A 132 12.36 14.31 4.36
CA LEU A 132 13.33 13.21 4.23
C LEU A 132 12.62 11.92 3.84
N LEU A 133 11.51 11.58 4.50
CA LEU A 133 10.70 10.40 4.17
C LEU A 133 10.18 10.48 2.72
N CYS A 134 9.66 11.64 2.30
CA CYS A 134 9.25 11.88 0.92
C CYS A 134 10.40 11.65 -0.07
N ALA A 135 11.60 12.16 0.23
CA ALA A 135 12.76 11.99 -0.63
C ALA A 135 13.20 10.52 -0.74
N GLN A 136 13.25 9.80 0.39
CA GLN A 136 13.58 8.38 0.44
C GLN A 136 12.58 7.53 -0.35
N LEU A 137 11.28 7.76 -0.16
CA LEU A 137 10.23 7.06 -0.92
C LEU A 137 10.33 7.36 -2.42
N ARG A 138 10.56 8.62 -2.81
CA ARG A 138 10.73 8.96 -4.23
C ARG A 138 11.91 8.25 -4.86
N ALA A 139 13.05 8.16 -4.15
CA ALA A 139 14.23 7.46 -4.63
C ALA A 139 13.99 5.95 -4.76
N ALA A 140 13.51 5.31 -3.67
CA ALA A 140 13.24 3.88 -3.65
C ALA A 140 12.22 3.44 -4.72
N VAL A 141 11.16 4.22 -4.91
CA VAL A 141 10.17 3.91 -5.93
C VAL A 141 10.77 4.10 -7.33
N ARG A 142 11.49 5.19 -7.58
CA ARG A 142 12.02 5.51 -8.92
C ARG A 142 13.14 4.57 -9.37
N ASP A 143 14.05 4.25 -8.46
CA ASP A 143 15.33 3.61 -8.77
C ASP A 143 15.31 2.09 -8.53
N GLY A 144 14.25 1.58 -7.91
CA GLY A 144 14.06 0.16 -7.62
C GLY A 144 14.23 -0.16 -6.13
N PRO A 145 13.87 -1.39 -5.71
CA PRO A 145 13.79 -1.75 -4.31
C PRO A 145 15.08 -1.45 -3.55
N MET A 146 14.92 -0.85 -2.38
CA MET A 146 16.02 -0.73 -1.41
C MET A 146 16.46 -2.13 -0.96
N ALA A 147 17.71 -2.24 -0.49
CA ALA A 147 18.34 -3.48 -0.03
C ALA A 147 17.41 -4.36 0.84
N ASP A 148 17.65 -5.68 0.80
CA ASP A 148 16.86 -6.70 1.50
C ASP A 148 16.52 -6.28 2.93
N ILE A 149 15.22 -6.14 3.18
CA ILE A 149 14.68 -5.62 4.42
C ILE A 149 14.57 -6.85 5.28
N GLY A 150 15.54 -7.07 6.17
CA GLY A 150 15.68 -8.30 6.95
C GLY A 150 14.40 -8.74 7.66
N PHE A 151 13.49 -9.40 6.93
CA PHE A 151 12.23 -9.92 7.39
C PHE A 151 12.50 -11.34 7.83
N THR A 152 12.35 -11.57 9.12
CA THR A 152 12.46 -12.91 9.68
C THR A 152 11.07 -13.52 9.65
N ALA A 153 10.87 -14.62 8.94
CA ALA A 153 9.61 -15.35 9.01
C ALA A 153 9.35 -15.86 10.45
N SER A 154 8.10 -15.80 10.93
CA SER A 154 7.77 -16.16 12.33
C SER A 154 6.27 -16.24 12.61
N GLY A 155 5.90 -17.19 13.48
CA GLY A 155 4.58 -17.26 14.12
C GLY A 155 3.51 -18.02 13.33
N PRO A 156 2.29 -18.13 13.87
CA PRO A 156 1.19 -18.79 13.17
C PRO A 156 0.70 -17.89 12.03
N VAL A 157 0.99 -18.28 10.78
CA VAL A 157 0.46 -17.62 9.59
C VAL A 157 -0.77 -18.39 9.09
N ARG A 158 -1.80 -17.66 8.67
CA ARG A 158 -2.93 -18.20 7.91
C ARG A 158 -3.04 -17.46 6.59
N VAL A 159 -3.08 -18.21 5.50
CA VAL A 159 -3.26 -17.68 4.15
C VAL A 159 -4.55 -18.27 3.58
N GLN A 160 -5.38 -17.41 2.99
CA GLN A 160 -6.61 -17.81 2.32
C GLN A 160 -6.66 -17.16 0.95
N VAL A 161 -6.90 -17.96 -0.09
CA VAL A 161 -7.07 -17.46 -1.46
C VAL A 161 -8.44 -17.91 -1.94
N THR A 162 -9.23 -16.96 -2.44
CA THR A 162 -10.54 -17.22 -3.04
C THR A 162 -10.60 -16.65 -4.46
N PRO A 163 -11.11 -17.40 -5.45
CA PRO A 163 -11.31 -16.87 -6.79
C PRO A 163 -12.24 -15.67 -6.80
N ALA A 164 -11.92 -14.65 -7.59
CA ALA A 164 -12.72 -13.46 -7.83
C ALA A 164 -13.01 -13.30 -9.34
N ALA A 165 -13.90 -12.37 -9.67
CA ALA A 165 -14.28 -12.14 -11.07
C ALA A 165 -13.13 -11.54 -11.89
N GLY A 166 -13.04 -11.93 -13.16
CA GLY A 166 -12.12 -11.32 -14.14
C GLY A 166 -10.67 -11.78 -14.04
N GLY A 167 -10.41 -13.05 -13.67
CA GLY A 167 -9.03 -13.57 -13.54
C GLY A 167 -8.30 -13.04 -12.32
N ARG A 168 -9.05 -12.62 -11.30
CA ARG A 168 -8.53 -12.07 -10.05
C ARG A 168 -8.69 -13.07 -8.92
N SER A 169 -7.87 -12.90 -7.89
CA SER A 169 -7.92 -13.67 -6.66
C SER A 169 -8.00 -12.72 -5.46
N ALA A 170 -8.88 -13.02 -4.53
CA ALA A 170 -8.88 -12.37 -3.23
C ALA A 170 -7.98 -13.16 -2.28
N LEU A 171 -6.90 -12.52 -1.83
CA LEU A 171 -5.93 -13.07 -0.89
C LEU A 171 -6.14 -12.44 0.49
N ARG A 172 -6.15 -13.25 1.53
CA ARG A 172 -6.19 -12.79 2.93
C ARG A 172 -5.07 -13.45 3.72
N VAL A 173 -4.27 -12.64 4.41
CA VAL A 173 -3.13 -13.07 5.22
C VAL A 173 -3.35 -12.62 6.65
N ARG A 174 -3.29 -13.58 7.59
CA ARG A 174 -3.25 -13.30 9.03
C ARG A 174 -1.94 -13.77 9.61
N ALA A 175 -1.20 -12.87 10.24
CA ALA A 175 0.11 -13.14 10.80
C ALA A 175 0.42 -12.13 11.93
N PRO A 176 1.39 -12.40 12.82
CA PRO A 176 1.83 -11.41 13.80
C PRO A 176 2.22 -10.08 13.13
N ASP A 177 1.65 -8.97 13.60
CA ASP A 177 1.93 -7.65 13.03
C ASP A 177 3.35 -7.19 13.43
N ARG A 178 4.16 -6.90 12.42
CA ARG A 178 5.56 -6.51 12.60
C ARG A 178 6.04 -5.66 11.44
N PRO A 179 7.01 -4.75 11.69
CA PRO A 179 7.66 -4.01 10.61
C PRO A 179 8.17 -4.95 9.51
N GLY A 180 7.83 -4.63 8.27
CA GLY A 180 8.22 -5.39 7.09
C GLY A 180 7.26 -6.51 6.66
N LEU A 181 6.20 -6.84 7.41
CA LEU A 181 5.23 -7.87 6.99
C LEU A 181 4.57 -7.53 5.65
N LEU A 182 4.01 -6.33 5.51
CA LEU A 182 3.37 -5.90 4.27
C LEU A 182 4.34 -5.88 3.09
N TRP A 183 5.61 -5.53 3.33
CA TRP A 183 6.66 -5.64 2.33
C TRP A 183 6.90 -7.08 1.92
N ALA A 184 7.05 -8.01 2.87
CA ALA A 184 7.30 -9.41 2.59
C ALA A 184 6.17 -10.02 1.74
N ILE A 185 4.91 -9.74 2.08
CA ILE A 185 3.75 -10.16 1.28
C ILE A 185 3.82 -9.55 -0.12
N SER A 186 4.05 -8.24 -0.24
CA SER A 186 4.10 -7.54 -1.53
C SER A 186 5.24 -8.03 -2.43
N ALA A 187 6.41 -8.29 -1.85
CA ALA A 187 7.59 -8.80 -2.55
C ALA A 187 7.42 -10.28 -2.95
N TRP A 188 6.69 -11.08 -2.17
CA TRP A 188 6.32 -12.43 -2.58
C TRP A 188 5.33 -12.41 -3.74
N LEU A 189 4.31 -11.55 -3.69
CA LEU A 189 3.33 -11.41 -4.77
C LEU A 189 4.00 -10.98 -6.08
N GLU A 190 4.91 -10.02 -6.03
CA GLU A 190 5.69 -9.60 -7.19
C GLU A 190 6.48 -10.77 -7.80
N ARG A 191 7.21 -11.53 -6.97
CA ARG A 191 7.99 -12.70 -7.43
C ARG A 191 7.11 -13.82 -7.99
N SER A 192 5.86 -13.89 -7.55
CA SER A 192 4.86 -14.84 -8.02
C SER A 192 4.03 -14.30 -9.19
N GLU A 193 4.50 -13.21 -9.83
CA GLU A 193 3.86 -12.55 -10.97
C GLU A 193 2.41 -12.11 -10.71
N CYS A 194 2.05 -11.90 -9.43
CA CYS A 194 0.73 -11.45 -9.02
C CYS A 194 0.71 -9.93 -8.87
N ASN A 195 -0.08 -9.24 -9.68
CA ASN A 195 -0.22 -7.79 -9.61
C ASN A 195 -1.25 -7.40 -8.54
N VAL A 196 -0.89 -6.48 -7.64
CA VAL A 196 -1.80 -6.03 -6.59
C VAL A 196 -2.70 -4.91 -7.10
N VAL A 197 -3.99 -5.21 -7.28
CA VAL A 197 -5.00 -4.24 -7.69
C VAL A 197 -5.50 -3.44 -6.50
N VAL A 198 -5.76 -4.12 -5.38
CA VAL A 198 -6.14 -3.48 -4.12
C VAL A 198 -5.42 -4.16 -2.97
N ALA A 199 -4.90 -3.38 -2.03
CA ALA A 199 -4.40 -3.87 -0.76
C ALA A 199 -5.14 -3.16 0.37
N ARG A 200 -5.43 -3.88 1.45
CA ARG A 200 -5.89 -3.34 2.72
C ARG A 200 -5.17 -4.06 3.84
N ALA A 201 -4.17 -3.40 4.40
CA ALA A 201 -3.55 -3.83 5.65
C ALA A 201 -4.30 -3.21 6.82
N THR A 202 -4.61 -3.97 7.86
CA THR A 202 -5.21 -3.44 9.11
C THR A 202 -4.67 -4.23 10.30
N PRO A 203 -4.02 -3.59 11.29
CA PRO A 203 -3.70 -4.22 12.56
C PRO A 203 -4.98 -4.61 13.30
N ALA A 204 -4.99 -5.82 13.84
CA ALA A 204 -5.98 -6.33 14.78
C ALA A 204 -5.29 -6.66 16.11
N GLY A 205 -4.68 -5.65 16.75
CA GLY A 205 -3.92 -5.81 17.97
C GLY A 205 -2.50 -6.31 17.70
N GLU A 206 -2.18 -7.55 18.07
CA GLU A 206 -0.87 -8.19 17.82
C GLU A 206 -0.82 -8.97 16.49
N GLU A 207 -1.96 -9.16 15.82
CA GLU A 207 -2.09 -9.86 14.54
C GLU A 207 -2.51 -8.86 13.46
N ALA A 208 -1.86 -8.91 12.29
CA ALA A 208 -2.32 -8.23 11.09
C ALA A 208 -3.38 -9.07 10.38
N ASP A 209 -4.40 -8.43 9.81
CA ASP A 209 -5.41 -9.06 8.96
C ASP A 209 -5.43 -8.33 7.61
N ASP A 210 -4.50 -8.73 6.74
CA ASP A 210 -4.24 -8.07 5.48
C ASP A 210 -5.05 -8.73 4.36
N ALA A 211 -5.77 -7.91 3.59
CA ALA A 211 -6.59 -8.35 2.46
C ALA A 211 -6.08 -7.72 1.16
N PHE A 212 -5.98 -8.53 0.12
CA PHE A 212 -5.50 -8.13 -1.21
C PHE A 212 -6.47 -8.63 -2.28
N LEU A 213 -6.70 -7.82 -3.30
CA LEU A 213 -7.24 -8.26 -4.57
C LEU A 213 -6.09 -8.22 -5.58
N VAL A 214 -5.79 -9.37 -6.17
CA VAL A 214 -4.65 -9.52 -7.09
C VAL A 214 -5.11 -10.03 -8.44
N GLU A 215 -4.44 -9.60 -9.50
CA GLU A 215 -4.51 -10.23 -10.82
C GLU A 215 -3.44 -11.32 -10.85
N GLY A 216 -3.86 -12.58 -11.06
CA GLY A 216 -3.01 -13.75 -10.92
C GLY A 216 -3.57 -14.81 -9.96
N GLU A 217 -2.83 -15.90 -9.85
CA GLU A 217 -3.19 -17.09 -9.06
C GLU A 217 -2.14 -17.30 -7.96
N PRO A 218 -2.24 -16.57 -6.82
CA PRO A 218 -1.29 -16.74 -5.73
C PRO A 218 -1.45 -18.12 -5.09
N ASP A 219 -0.35 -18.84 -4.94
CA ASP A 219 -0.30 -20.10 -4.19
C ASP A 219 -0.30 -19.82 -2.67
N ALA A 220 -1.36 -20.27 -2.00
CA ALA A 220 -1.53 -20.06 -0.56
C ALA A 220 -0.51 -20.82 0.28
N ASP A 221 -0.10 -22.02 -0.14
CA ASP A 221 0.82 -22.89 0.58
C ASP A 221 2.26 -22.36 0.46
N GLU A 222 2.65 -21.87 -0.71
CA GLU A 222 3.95 -21.23 -0.92
C GLU A 222 4.10 -19.93 -0.11
N LEU A 223 3.06 -19.07 -0.13
CA LEU A 223 3.08 -17.84 0.67
C LEU A 223 3.10 -18.16 2.18
N TRP A 224 2.32 -19.15 2.61
CA TRP A 224 2.35 -19.62 3.99
C TRP A 224 3.75 -20.10 4.39
N ALA A 225 4.40 -20.91 3.54
CA ALA A 225 5.74 -21.43 3.79
C ALA A 225 6.79 -20.32 3.88
N TYR A 226 6.69 -19.32 3.00
CA TYR A 226 7.56 -18.15 2.96
C TYR A 226 7.44 -17.29 4.24
N LEU A 227 6.22 -17.07 4.75
CA LEU A 227 5.98 -16.24 5.93
C LEU A 227 6.19 -16.98 7.26
N SER A 228 6.12 -18.31 7.27
CA SER A 228 6.18 -19.14 8.49
C SER A 228 7.56 -19.71 8.84
N ASP A 229 8.59 -19.50 8.00
CA ASP A 229 9.92 -20.13 8.11
C ASP A 229 9.84 -21.66 8.00
N ALA A 230 9.22 -22.17 6.94
CA ALA A 230 9.05 -23.62 6.74
C ALA A 230 10.39 -24.38 6.57
N SER A 231 11.52 -23.69 6.35
CA SER A 231 12.88 -24.24 6.45
C SER A 231 13.19 -24.82 7.84
N ALA A 232 12.59 -24.30 8.91
CA ALA A 232 12.80 -24.78 10.27
C ALA A 232 11.82 -25.88 10.71
N ALA A 233 10.65 -25.99 10.07
CA ALA A 233 9.59 -26.94 10.45
C ALA A 233 9.82 -28.36 9.91
N VAL A 234 10.51 -28.50 8.76
CA VAL A 234 10.85 -29.81 8.17
C VAL A 234 12.02 -30.49 8.91
N ALA A 235 12.84 -29.73 9.64
CA ALA A 235 13.95 -30.27 10.45
C ALA A 235 13.51 -30.88 11.80
N ARG A 236 12.20 -30.92 12.10
CA ARG A 236 11.64 -31.47 13.35
C ARG A 236 10.60 -32.58 13.15
N ARG A 237 10.58 -33.22 11.98
CA ARG A 237 9.83 -34.48 11.78
C ARG A 237 10.75 -35.65 11.56
#